data_AF-A0A8T4JG93-F1
#
_entry.id   AF-A0A8T4JG93-F1
#
_cell.length_a   1.000
_cell.length_b   1.000
_cell.length_c   1.000
_cell.angle_alpha   90.00
_cell.angle_beta   90.00
_cell.angle_gamma   90.00
#
_symmetry.space_group_name_H-M   'P 1'
#
loop_
_entity.id
_entity.type
_entity.pdbx_description
1 polymer ?
#
loop_
_entity_poly.entity_id
_entity_poly.type
_entity_poly.pdbx_seq_one_letter_code
_entity_poly.pdbx_strand_id
1 'polypeptide(L)'
;MFMIKTIIFDYGNVVFEPVTEGAIKKVIKKYNVSEEVALGLFATRARKEGYRIRTGKMTAKQYWKAVGKKLGTTHKETMKLRKEILEGYKPKPGML
;
A
#
# COMPACT_ATOMS: atom_id res chain seq x y z
N MET A 1 2.79 41.27 4.13
CA MET A 1 3.24 39.94 4.62
C MET A 1 2.05 39.01 4.52
N PHE A 2 2.15 37.91 3.76
CA PHE A 2 1.05 36.94 3.66
C PHE A 2 1.05 36.04 4.89
N MET A 3 -0.09 35.98 5.59
CA MET A 3 -0.28 35.08 6.72
C MET A 3 -0.85 33.75 6.22
N ILE A 4 -0.15 32.65 6.48
CA ILE A 4 -0.63 31.31 6.15
C ILE A 4 -1.94 31.05 6.89
N LYS A 5 -2.98 30.64 6.17
CA LYS A 5 -4.31 30.35 6.73
C LYS A 5 -4.62 28.86 6.81
N THR A 6 -3.86 28.03 6.10
CA THR A 6 -4.14 26.60 5.97
C THR A 6 -2.85 25.82 5.77
N ILE A 7 -2.75 24.68 6.44
CA ILE A 7 -1.67 23.70 6.27
C ILE A 7 -2.34 22.37 5.91
N ILE A 8 -1.85 21.72 4.86
CA ILE A 8 -2.31 20.41 4.41
C ILE A 8 -1.15 19.45 4.57
N PHE A 9 -1.35 18.38 5.33
CA PHE A 9 -0.38 17.31 5.49
C PHE A 9 -0.77 16.14 4.58
N ASP A 10 0.18 15.66 3.79
CA ASP A 10 0.06 14.31 3.23
C ASP A 10 0.06 13.30 4.39
N TYR A 11 -0.59 12.16 4.19
CA TYR A 11 -0.70 11.13 5.21
C TYR A 11 0.53 10.21 5.17
N GLY A 12 0.86 9.71 3.98
CA GLY A 12 1.93 8.74 3.78
C GLY A 12 3.31 9.40 3.85
N ASN A 13 4.24 8.80 4.59
CA ASN A 13 5.61 9.30 4.76
C ASN A 13 5.75 10.71 5.39
N VAL A 14 4.64 11.35 5.75
CA VAL A 14 4.61 12.64 6.46
C VAL A 14 4.06 12.41 7.86
N VAL A 15 2.79 12.00 7.98
CA VAL A 15 2.19 11.68 9.28
C VAL A 15 2.55 10.26 9.74
N PHE A 16 2.73 9.33 8.80
CA PHE A 16 3.05 7.93 9.08
C PHE A 16 4.38 7.49 8.44
N GLU A 17 4.96 6.41 8.96
CA GLU A 17 6.16 5.76 8.41
C GLU A 17 5.97 5.30 6.94
N PRO A 18 7.06 5.14 6.14
CA PRO A 18 6.98 4.71 4.75
C PRO A 18 6.65 3.22 4.62
N VAL A 19 5.37 2.87 4.78
CA VAL A 19 4.91 1.47 4.78
C VAL A 19 4.96 0.81 3.40
N THR A 20 4.73 1.59 2.33
CA THR A 20 4.62 1.02 0.98
C THR A 20 5.93 0.40 0.51
N GLU A 21 7.08 1.05 0.76
CA GLU A 21 8.39 0.49 0.43
C GLU A 21 8.69 -0.80 1.22
N GLY A 22 8.39 -0.79 2.53
CA GLY A 22 8.51 -1.97 3.37
C GLY A 22 7.62 -3.13 2.90
N ALA A 23 6.41 -2.83 2.47
CA ALA A 23 5.47 -3.80 1.93
C ALA A 23 5.97 -4.41 0.61
N ILE A 24 6.54 -3.62 -0.30
CA ILE A 24 7.13 -4.11 -1.55
C ILE A 24 8.27 -5.09 -1.26
N LYS A 25 9.25 -4.68 -0.45
CA LYS A 25 10.39 -5.53 -0.06
C LYS A 25 9.93 -6.84 0.59
N LYS A 26 8.94 -6.75 1.49
CA LYS A 26 8.34 -7.93 2.15
C LYS A 26 7.70 -8.87 1.14
N VAL A 27 6.94 -8.36 0.16
CA VAL A 27 6.27 -9.18 -0.86
C VAL A 27 7.30 -9.88 -1.75
N ILE A 28 8.32 -9.16 -2.24
CA ILE A 28 9.40 -9.73 -3.05
C ILE A 28 10.05 -10.89 -2.31
N LYS A 29 10.48 -10.66 -1.06
CA LYS A 29 11.17 -11.68 -0.26
C LYS A 29 10.28 -12.87 0.11
N LYS A 30 9.02 -12.62 0.49
CA LYS A 30 8.11 -13.66 1.03
C LYS A 30 7.54 -14.56 -0.07
N TYR A 31 7.31 -14.02 -1.25
CA TYR A 31 6.66 -14.74 -2.35
C TYR A 31 7.58 -14.99 -3.54
N ASN A 32 8.87 -14.59 -3.45
CA ASN A 32 9.88 -14.74 -4.50
C ASN A 32 9.40 -14.23 -5.87
N VAL A 33 8.73 -13.08 -5.88
CA VAL A 33 8.22 -12.43 -7.09
C VAL A 33 9.16 -11.32 -7.54
N SER A 34 9.11 -10.98 -8.83
CA SER A 34 9.90 -9.86 -9.35
C SER A 34 9.48 -8.53 -8.73
N GLU A 35 10.41 -7.57 -8.71
CA GLU A 35 10.12 -6.21 -8.27
C GLU A 35 8.99 -5.58 -9.08
N GLU A 36 8.91 -5.83 -10.40
CA GLU A 36 7.82 -5.33 -11.23
C GLU A 36 6.44 -5.83 -10.77
N VAL A 37 6.35 -7.12 -10.40
CA VAL A 37 5.10 -7.71 -9.89
C VAL A 37 4.72 -7.04 -8.58
N ALA A 38 5.66 -6.93 -7.63
CA ALA A 38 5.42 -6.32 -6.33
C ALA A 38 5.05 -4.84 -6.45
N LEU A 39 5.81 -4.06 -7.23
CA LEU A 39 5.49 -2.67 -7.56
C LEU A 39 4.12 -2.55 -8.18
N GLY A 40 3.73 -3.47 -9.08
CA GLY A 40 2.41 -3.48 -9.69
C GLY A 40 1.25 -3.53 -8.69
N LEU A 41 1.42 -4.20 -7.55
CA LEU A 41 0.42 -4.22 -6.50
C LEU A 41 0.25 -2.85 -5.84
N PHE A 42 1.33 -2.09 -5.71
CA PHE A 42 1.38 -0.79 -5.04
C PHE A 42 1.60 0.39 -5.99
N ALA A 43 1.45 0.21 -7.31
CA ALA A 43 1.79 1.22 -8.30
C ALA A 43 0.71 2.30 -8.45
N THR A 44 1.12 3.50 -8.84
CA THR A 44 0.24 4.64 -9.15
C THR A 44 -0.16 4.72 -10.62
N ARG A 45 0.24 3.74 -11.46
CA ARG A 45 -0.09 3.73 -12.89
C ARG A 45 -1.52 3.23 -13.15
N ALA A 46 -2.22 3.89 -14.07
CA ALA A 46 -3.67 3.76 -14.29
C ALA A 46 -4.24 2.33 -14.44
N ARG A 47 -3.44 1.39 -14.98
CA ARG A 47 -3.84 0.01 -15.25
C ARG A 47 -3.44 -1.00 -14.15
N LYS A 48 -2.68 -0.57 -13.14
CA LYS A 48 -2.20 -1.44 -12.06
C LYS A 48 -3.17 -1.40 -10.87
N GLU A 49 -3.23 -2.48 -10.10
CA GLU A 49 -4.21 -2.68 -9.03
C GLU A 49 -4.11 -1.60 -7.96
N GLY A 50 -2.88 -1.20 -7.60
CA GLY A 50 -2.62 -0.15 -6.61
C GLY A 50 -3.22 1.21 -6.99
N TYR A 51 -3.29 1.55 -8.27
CA TYR A 51 -3.92 2.79 -8.71
C TYR A 51 -5.44 2.68 -8.64
N ARG A 52 -5.98 1.53 -9.09
CA ARG A 52 -7.43 1.33 -9.16
C ARG A 52 -8.07 1.36 -7.79
N ILE A 53 -7.43 0.79 -6.77
CA ILE A 53 -7.93 0.88 -5.38
C ILE A 53 -7.85 2.31 -4.84
N ARG A 54 -6.75 3.04 -5.09
CA ARG A 54 -6.57 4.43 -4.62
C ARG A 54 -7.51 5.44 -5.27
N THR A 55 -7.92 5.18 -6.52
CA THR A 55 -8.84 6.05 -7.28
C THR A 55 -10.30 5.60 -7.17
N GLY A 56 -10.63 4.63 -6.30
CA GLY A 56 -11.99 4.13 -6.13
C GLY A 56 -12.54 3.32 -7.31
N LYS A 57 -11.74 3.05 -8.35
CA LYS A 57 -12.09 2.22 -9.52
C LYS A 57 -12.12 0.71 -9.22
N MET A 58 -11.83 0.33 -7.99
CA MET A 58 -11.82 -1.05 -7.49
C MET A 58 -12.10 -1.04 -5.99
N THR A 59 -12.90 -1.98 -5.49
CA THR A 59 -13.16 -2.13 -4.05
C THR A 59 -12.00 -2.86 -3.35
N ALA A 60 -11.89 -2.71 -2.03
CA ALA A 60 -10.88 -3.43 -1.25
C ALA A 60 -11.00 -4.96 -1.43
N LYS A 61 -12.22 -5.50 -1.48
CA LYS A 61 -12.47 -6.94 -1.71
C LYS A 61 -11.92 -7.39 -3.07
N GLN A 62 -12.18 -6.61 -4.12
CA GLN A 62 -11.66 -6.90 -5.47
C GLN A 62 -10.13 -6.80 -5.52
N TYR A 63 -9.56 -5.78 -4.87
CA TYR A 63 -8.11 -5.58 -4.80
C TYR A 63 -7.40 -6.77 -4.15
N TRP A 64 -7.82 -7.17 -2.94
CA TRP A 64 -7.16 -8.28 -2.25
C TRP A 64 -7.36 -9.61 -2.96
N LYS A 65 -8.52 -9.84 -3.61
CA LYS A 65 -8.69 -11.01 -4.48
C LYS A 65 -7.70 -11.02 -5.65
N ALA A 66 -7.46 -9.87 -6.29
CA ALA A 66 -6.50 -9.74 -7.39
C ALA A 66 -5.04 -9.93 -6.93
N VAL A 67 -4.68 -9.37 -5.76
CA VAL A 67 -3.39 -9.59 -5.10
C VAL A 67 -3.16 -11.08 -4.86
N GLY A 68 -4.15 -11.76 -4.26
CA GLY A 68 -4.05 -13.19 -3.97
C GLY A 68 -3.81 -14.03 -5.23
N LYS A 69 -4.55 -13.74 -6.31
CA LYS A 69 -4.36 -14.38 -7.62
C LYS A 69 -2.96 -14.16 -8.19
N LYS A 70 -2.44 -12.93 -8.13
CA LYS A 70 -1.10 -12.59 -8.66
C LYS A 70 0.03 -13.26 -7.89
N LEU A 71 -0.13 -13.39 -6.57
CA LEU A 71 0.86 -14.01 -5.70
C LEU A 71 0.70 -15.53 -5.59
N GLY A 72 -0.34 -16.12 -6.21
CA GLY A 72 -0.62 -17.56 -6.10
C GLY A 72 -0.98 -18.00 -4.68
N THR A 73 -1.59 -17.12 -3.87
CA THR A 73 -1.85 -17.37 -2.44
C THR A 73 -3.30 -17.74 -2.17
N THR A 74 -3.51 -18.47 -1.08
CA THR A 74 -4.85 -18.73 -0.53
C THR A 74 -5.46 -17.44 0.04
N HIS A 75 -6.78 -17.44 0.23
CA HIS A 75 -7.47 -16.31 0.86
C HIS A 75 -6.92 -15.99 2.25
N LYS A 76 -6.64 -17.02 3.07
CA LYS A 76 -6.09 -16.88 4.43
C LYS A 76 -4.74 -16.18 4.41
N GLU A 77 -3.84 -16.57 3.51
CA GLU A 77 -2.52 -15.96 3.36
C GLU A 77 -2.59 -14.53 2.86
N THR A 78 -3.46 -14.25 1.88
CA THR A 78 -3.71 -12.89 1.40
C THR A 78 -4.19 -11.97 2.53
N MET A 79 -5.13 -12.45 3.35
CA MET A 79 -5.66 -11.67 4.47
C MET A 79 -4.63 -11.46 5.58
N LYS A 80 -3.75 -12.44 5.80
CA LYS A 80 -2.60 -12.30 6.70
C LYS A 80 -1.64 -11.23 6.18
N LEU A 81 -1.29 -11.25 4.89
CA LEU A 81 -0.47 -10.22 4.24
C LEU A 81 -1.10 -8.83 4.38
N ARG A 82 -2.41 -8.70 4.14
CA ARG A 82 -3.15 -7.45 4.34
C ARG A 82 -2.95 -6.92 5.76
N LYS A 83 -3.16 -7.76 6.77
CA LYS A 83 -3.00 -7.39 8.18
C LYS A 83 -1.56 -6.94 8.47
N GLU A 84 -0.57 -7.72 8.04
CA GLU A 84 0.86 -7.41 8.20
C GLU A 84 1.29 -6.09 7.55
N ILE A 85 0.64 -5.67 6.45
CA ILE A 85 0.89 -4.38 5.80
C ILE A 85 0.23 -3.25 6.58
N LEU A 86 -1.04 -3.41 6.99
CA LEU A 86 -1.78 -2.37 7.71
C LEU A 86 -1.18 -2.07 9.08
N GLU A 87 -0.71 -3.09 9.79
CA GLU A 87 0.00 -2.94 11.07
C GLU A 87 1.37 -2.26 10.93
N GLY A 88 1.89 -2.16 9.70
CA GLY A 88 3.11 -1.42 9.40
C GLY A 88 2.93 0.10 9.47
N TYR A 89 1.69 0.61 9.42
CA TYR A 89 1.40 2.05 9.52
C TYR A 89 1.54 2.52 10.96
N LYS A 90 2.75 2.97 11.28
CA LYS A 90 3.08 3.58 12.57
C LYS A 90 3.10 5.10 12.44
N PRO A 91 2.48 5.85 13.38
CA PRO A 91 2.62 7.29 13.46
C PRO A 91 4.09 7.72 13.54
N LYS A 92 4.45 8.82 12.87
CA LYS A 92 5.73 9.48 13.08
C LYS A 92 5.66 10.34 14.35
N PRO A 93 6.60 10.17 15.31
CA PRO A 93 6.61 10.99 16.52
C PRO A 93 6.64 12.49 16.18
N GLY A 94 5.79 13.28 16.86
CA GLY A 94 5.72 14.73 16.69
C GLY A 94 4.89 15.21 15.50
N MET A 95 4.28 14.32 14.71
CA MET A 95 3.36 14.67 13.62
C MET A 95 1.88 14.53 13.99
N LEU A 96 1.58 13.82 15.09
CA LEU A 96 0.24 13.64 15.69
C LEU A 96 0.30 13.89 17.20
#